data_AF-A0A1S3GUW1-F1
#
_entry.id   AF-A0A1S3GUW1-F1
#
_cell.length_a   1.000
_cell.length_b   1.000
_cell.length_c   1.000
_cell.angle_alpha   90.00
_cell.angle_beta   90.00
_cell.angle_gamma   90.00
#
_symmetry.space_group_name_H-M   'P 1'
#
loop_
_entity.id
_entity.type
_entity.pdbx_description
1 polymer ?
#
loop_
_entity_poly.entity_id
_entity_poly.type
_entity_poly.pdbx_seq_one_letter_code
_entity_poly.pdbx_strand_id
1 'polypeptide(L)'
;MDFLHRNGVLVIQHLQKDYRAYYDFLNFMSNVGDPRNIFSIYFPLWFQLNQTVGTKMIWVAVIGDWFNLIFKWILFGHRPYWWIQETQIYPNHSGPCLEQFPTTCETGP
;
A
#
# COMPACT_ATOMS: atom_id res chain seq x y z
N MET A 1 11.99 16.65 -2.93
CA MET A 1 11.06 15.50 -2.78
C MET A 1 9.99 15.47 -3.87
N ASP A 2 9.68 16.60 -4.51
CA ASP A 2 8.57 16.70 -5.46
C ASP A 2 8.74 15.88 -6.74
N PHE A 3 9.98 15.67 -7.19
CA PHE A 3 10.27 14.80 -8.34
C PHE A 3 9.83 13.34 -8.07
N LEU A 4 10.13 12.82 -6.87
CA LEU A 4 9.73 11.47 -6.47
C LEU A 4 8.21 11.33 -6.41
N HIS A 5 7.54 12.31 -5.80
CA HIS A 5 6.08 12.33 -5.68
C HIS A 5 5.41 12.45 -7.05
N ARG A 6 5.91 13.34 -7.92
CA ARG A 6 5.42 13.49 -9.29
C ARG A 6 5.55 12.20 -10.09
N ASN A 7 6.69 11.53 -10.04
CA ASN A 7 6.86 10.25 -10.71
C ASN A 7 5.94 9.17 -10.13
N GLY A 8 5.76 9.15 -8.80
CA GLY A 8 4.80 8.25 -8.15
C GLY A 8 3.37 8.45 -8.66
N VAL A 9 2.93 9.70 -8.77
CA VAL A 9 1.60 10.04 -9.30
C VAL A 9 1.46 9.60 -10.77
N LEU A 10 2.47 9.84 -11.60
CA LEU A 10 2.44 9.41 -13.02
C LEU A 10 2.36 7.89 -13.15
N VAL A 11 3.09 7.15 -12.32
CA VAL A 11 3.02 5.68 -12.29
C VAL A 11 1.64 5.21 -11.88
N ILE A 12 1.04 5.79 -10.84
CA ILE A 12 -0.32 5.43 -10.41
C ILE A 12 -1.33 5.71 -11.53
N GLN A 13 -1.22 6.86 -12.19
CA GLN A 13 -2.12 7.21 -13.29
C GLN A 13 -1.98 6.26 -14.48
N HIS A 14 -0.74 5.89 -14.84
CA HIS A 14 -0.47 4.89 -15.88
C HIS A 14 -1.10 3.54 -15.51
N LEU A 15 -0.93 3.10 -14.26
CA LEU A 15 -1.46 1.84 -13.78
C LEU A 15 -3.00 1.83 -13.78
N GLN A 16 -3.63 2.91 -13.30
CA GLN A 16 -5.09 3.06 -13.27
C GLN A 16 -5.70 3.09 -14.69
N LYS A 17 -5.01 3.69 -15.66
CA LYS A 17 -5.49 3.80 -17.03
C LYS A 17 -5.31 2.49 -17.81
N ASP A 18 -4.11 1.91 -17.77
CA ASP A 18 -3.74 0.82 -18.67
C ASP A 18 -4.03 -0.57 -18.08
N TYR A 19 -4.08 -0.69 -16.75
CA TYR A 19 -4.37 -1.96 -16.07
C TYR A 19 -5.78 -2.04 -15.47
N ARG A 20 -6.71 -1.17 -15.91
CA ARG A 20 -8.09 -1.15 -15.40
C ARG A 20 -8.81 -2.50 -15.58
N ALA A 21 -8.52 -3.22 -16.66
CA ALA A 21 -9.10 -4.55 -16.91
C ALA A 21 -8.63 -5.62 -15.89
N TYR A 22 -7.49 -5.41 -15.23
CA TYR A 22 -6.94 -6.31 -14.21
C TYR A 22 -7.29 -5.86 -12.79
N TYR A 23 -8.22 -4.92 -12.64
CA TYR A 23 -8.61 -4.36 -11.35
C TYR A 23 -8.96 -5.45 -10.32
N ASP A 24 -9.84 -6.39 -10.68
CA ASP A 24 -10.30 -7.44 -9.78
C ASP A 24 -9.15 -8.35 -9.34
N PHE A 25 -8.24 -8.67 -10.26
CA PHE A 25 -7.06 -9.48 -9.97
C PHE A 25 -6.09 -8.76 -9.03
N LEU A 26 -5.78 -7.48 -9.30
CA LEU A 26 -4.89 -6.67 -8.47
C LEU A 26 -5.49 -6.43 -7.07
N ASN A 27 -6.80 -6.23 -7.00
CA ASN A 27 -7.50 -6.06 -5.74
C ASN A 27 -7.54 -7.37 -4.93
N PHE A 28 -7.74 -8.51 -5.60
CA PHE A 28 -7.62 -9.83 -4.97
C PHE A 28 -6.22 -10.06 -4.42
N MET A 29 -5.18 -9.83 -5.21
CA MET A 29 -3.79 -9.97 -4.76
C MET A 29 -3.46 -9.04 -3.58
N SER A 30 -4.00 -7.82 -3.60
CA SER A 30 -3.84 -6.86 -2.50
C SER A 30 -4.55 -7.33 -1.23
N ASN A 31 -5.74 -7.93 -1.33
CA ASN A 31 -6.44 -8.52 -0.20
C ASN A 31 -5.66 -9.73 0.35
N VAL A 32 -5.22 -10.64 -0.51
CA VAL A 32 -4.43 -11.82 -0.12
C VAL A 32 -3.14 -11.43 0.63
N GLY A 33 -2.51 -10.33 0.21
CA GLY A 33 -1.31 -9.77 0.84
C GLY A 33 -1.55 -8.88 2.06
N ASP A 34 -2.80 -8.67 2.49
CA ASP A 34 -3.12 -7.84 3.65
C ASP A 34 -2.48 -8.45 4.92
N PRO A 35 -1.68 -7.68 5.69
CA PRO A 35 -1.10 -8.15 6.95
C PRO A 35 -2.13 -8.73 7.93
N ARG A 36 -3.39 -8.28 7.89
CA ARG A 36 -4.47 -8.85 8.71
C ARG A 36 -4.68 -10.34 8.44
N ASN A 37 -4.57 -10.75 7.17
CA ASN A 37 -4.71 -12.15 6.79
C ASN A 37 -3.54 -13.01 7.32
N ILE A 38 -2.34 -12.43 7.46
CA ILE A 38 -1.15 -13.08 8.06
C ILE A 38 -1.47 -13.57 9.48
N PHE A 39 -2.04 -12.70 10.31
CA PHE A 39 -2.35 -13.04 11.69
C PHE A 39 -3.64 -13.86 11.85
N SER A 40 -4.67 -13.58 11.04
CA SER A 40 -5.99 -14.21 11.20
C SER A 40 -6.13 -15.55 10.49
N ILE A 41 -5.48 -15.74 9.34
CA ILE A 41 -5.67 -16.93 8.49
C ILE A 41 -4.40 -17.76 8.44
N TYR A 42 -3.29 -17.17 8.01
CA TYR A 42 -2.09 -17.95 7.74
C TYR A 42 -1.43 -18.48 9.02
N PHE A 43 -1.33 -17.65 10.07
CA PHE A 43 -0.75 -18.07 11.34
C PHE A 43 -1.44 -19.32 11.94
N PRO A 44 -2.76 -19.36 12.18
CA PRO A 44 -3.40 -20.54 12.76
C PRO A 44 -3.30 -21.77 11.87
N LEU A 45 -3.40 -21.61 10.53
CA LEU A 45 -3.25 -22.72 9.59
C LEU A 45 -1.85 -23.35 9.67
N TRP A 46 -0.80 -22.53 9.60
CA TRP A 46 0.57 -23.03 9.64
C TRP A 46 0.99 -23.52 11.03
N PHE A 47 0.44 -22.93 12.09
CA PHE A 47 0.71 -23.36 13.45
C PHE A 47 0.14 -24.77 13.72
N GLN A 48 -1.04 -25.08 13.18
CA GLN A 48 -1.63 -26.42 13.26
C GLN A 48 -0.84 -27.46 12.46
N LEU A 49 -0.30 -27.09 11.29
CA LEU A 49 0.52 -27.99 10.48
C LEU A 49 1.92 -28.21 11.07
N ASN A 50 2.57 -27.14 11.52
CA ASN A 50 3.89 -27.17 12.14
C ASN A 50 4.16 -25.93 13.01
N GLN A 51 4.21 -26.12 14.32
CA GLN A 51 4.47 -25.06 15.30
C GLN A 51 5.78 -24.29 15.05
N THR A 52 6.81 -24.95 14.52
CA THR A 52 8.10 -24.31 14.20
C THR A 52 7.94 -23.29 13.07
N VAL A 53 7.15 -23.63 12.05
CA VAL A 53 6.89 -22.74 10.92
C VAL A 53 6.01 -21.58 11.35
N GLY A 54 4.94 -21.84 12.12
CA GLY A 54 4.06 -20.80 12.66
C GLY A 54 4.82 -19.77 13.52
N THR A 55 5.73 -20.23 14.39
CA THR A 55 6.56 -19.32 15.22
C THR A 55 7.49 -18.47 14.38
N LYS A 56 8.16 -19.05 13.37
CA LYS A 56 9.03 -18.30 12.44
C LYS A 56 8.23 -17.27 11.65
N MET A 57 6.99 -17.60 11.26
CA MET A 57 6.10 -16.70 10.53
C MET A 57 5.73 -15.46 11.34
N ILE A 58 5.44 -15.60 12.65
CA ILE A 58 5.23 -14.45 13.54
C ILE A 58 6.47 -13.55 13.57
N TRP A 59 7.66 -14.14 13.76
CA TRP A 59 8.90 -13.35 13.81
C TRP A 59 9.12 -12.55 12.52
N VAL A 60 8.88 -13.15 11.36
CA VAL A 60 8.97 -12.47 10.07
C VAL A 60 7.95 -11.34 9.99
N ALA A 61 6.70 -11.56 10.41
CA ALA A 61 5.66 -10.53 10.40
C ALA A 61 6.03 -9.34 11.31
N VAL A 62 6.47 -9.60 12.54
CA VAL A 62 6.87 -8.57 13.51
C VAL A 62 8.05 -7.74 13.00
N ILE A 63 9.09 -8.40 12.46
CA ILE A 63 10.25 -7.70 11.92
C ILE A 63 9.85 -6.89 10.68
N GLY A 64 9.01 -7.46 9.81
CA GLY A 64 8.49 -6.77 8.62
C GLY A 64 7.71 -5.51 8.96
N ASP A 65 6.80 -5.59 9.95
CA ASP A 65 6.03 -4.43 10.40
C ASP A 65 6.92 -3.35 11.03
N TRP A 66 7.95 -3.76 11.77
CA TRP A 66 8.91 -2.82 12.35
C TRP A 66 9.71 -2.08 11.26
N PHE A 67 10.21 -2.80 10.25
CA PHE A 67 10.88 -2.17 9.10
C PHE A 67 9.93 -1.28 8.31
N ASN A 68 8.69 -1.71 8.06
CA ASN A 68 7.68 -0.91 7.39
C ASN A 68 7.44 0.41 8.14
N LEU A 69 7.36 0.38 9.47
CA LEU A 69 7.25 1.59 10.27
C LEU A 69 8.50 2.46 10.10
N ILE A 70 9.71 1.93 10.28
CA ILE A 70 10.95 2.69 10.13
C ILE A 70 11.03 3.37 8.75
N PHE A 71 10.72 2.65 7.67
CA PHE A 71 10.76 3.20 6.33
C PHE A 71 9.71 4.30 6.12
N LYS A 72 8.51 4.17 6.69
CA LYS A 72 7.51 5.24 6.65
C LYS A 72 8.03 6.53 7.28
N TRP A 73 8.74 6.43 8.41
CA TRP A 73 9.33 7.59 9.09
C TRP A 73 10.47 8.21 8.28
N ILE A 74 11.36 7.39 7.69
CA ILE A 74 12.48 7.87 6.89
C ILE A 74 12.01 8.57 5.61
N LEU A 75 10.98 8.01 4.95
CA LEU A 75 10.55 8.48 3.64
C LEU A 75 9.60 9.67 3.68
N PHE A 76 9.16 10.14 4.87
CA PHE A 76 8.22 11.25 5.06
C PHE A 76 7.08 11.23 4.03
N GLY A 77 6.50 10.04 3.83
CA GLY A 77 5.62 9.76 2.70
C GLY A 77 4.25 10.40 2.88
N HIS A 78 4.08 11.65 2.49
CA HIS A 78 2.75 12.20 2.22
C HIS A 78 2.10 11.31 1.16
N ARG A 79 0.91 10.76 1.43
CA ARG A 79 0.28 9.89 0.44
C ARG A 79 0.00 10.69 -0.84
N PRO A 80 0.18 10.10 -2.03
CA PRO A 80 0.09 10.82 -3.30
C PRO A 80 -1.22 11.61 -3.48
N TYR A 81 -2.33 11.08 -2.96
CA TYR A 81 -3.65 11.72 -3.01
C TYR A 81 -3.70 13.06 -2.26
N TRP A 82 -3.05 13.16 -1.10
CA TRP A 82 -2.96 14.40 -0.32
C TRP A 82 -1.93 15.35 -0.95
N TRP A 83 -0.78 14.82 -1.36
CA TRP A 83 0.28 15.63 -1.96
C TRP A 83 -0.17 16.36 -3.25
N ILE A 84 -1.01 15.73 -4.10
CA ILE A 84 -1.57 16.37 -5.29
C ILE A 84 -2.41 17.61 -4.95
N GLN A 85 -3.11 17.60 -3.80
CA GLN A 85 -3.96 18.71 -3.37
C GLN A 85 -3.16 19.86 -2.76
N GLU A 86 -2.03 19.55 -2.09
CA GLU A 86 -1.20 20.53 -1.39
C GLU A 86 -0.11 21.15 -2.29
N THR A 87 0.28 20.48 -3.37
CA THR A 87 1.37 20.95 -4.23
C THR A 87 1.00 22.16 -5.08
N GLN A 88 1.88 23.16 -5.12
CA GLN A 88 1.75 24.34 -6.00
C GLN A 88 2.14 24.04 -7.46
N ILE A 89 2.57 22.80 -7.76
CA ILE A 89 3.03 22.39 -9.09
C ILE A 89 1.87 22.31 -10.11
N TYR A 90 0.64 22.09 -9.62
CA TYR A 90 -0.56 22.04 -10.45
C TYR A 90 -1.54 23.17 -10.04
N PRO A 91 -1.30 24.42 -10.45
CA PRO A 91 -2.23 25.50 -10.14
C PRO A 91 -3.60 25.26 -10.82
N ASN A 92 -4.69 25.61 -10.12
CA ASN A 92 -6.08 25.55 -10.59
C ASN A 92 -6.61 24.16 -10.98
N HIS A 93 -6.45 23.15 -10.12
CA HIS A 93 -7.05 21.81 -10.31
C HIS A 93 -6.70 21.10 -11.63
N SER A 94 -5.60 21.51 -12.27
CA SER A 94 -5.08 20.90 -13.49
C SER A 94 -4.29 19.59 -13.25
N GLY A 95 -4.22 19.15 -11.99
CA GLY A 95 -3.55 17.93 -11.59
C GLY A 95 -4.31 16.67 -12.00
N PRO A 96 -3.62 15.52 -12.17
CA PRO A 96 -4.26 14.26 -12.52
C PRO A 96 -5.20 13.80 -11.39
N CYS A 97 -6.44 13.46 -11.74
CA CYS A 97 -7.40 12.87 -10.81
C CYS A 97 -7.06 11.38 -10.61
N LEU A 98 -6.70 10.99 -9.39
CA LEU A 98 -6.44 9.59 -9.04
C LEU A 98 -7.71 8.98 -8.43
N GLU A 99 -8.11 7.80 -8.92
CA GLU A 99 -9.22 7.05 -8.32
C GLU A 99 -8.78 6.44 -6.97
N GLN A 100 -9.64 6.51 -5.95
CA GLN A 100 -9.43 5.81 -4.68
C GLN A 100 -10.30 4.55 -4.64
N PHE A 101 -9.66 3.43 -4.33
CA PHE A 101 -10.31 2.12 -4.13
C PHE A 101 -10.44 1.81 -2.64
N PRO A 102 -11.37 0.94 -2.21
CA PRO A 102 -11.57 0.61 -0.79
C PRO A 102 -10.30 0.15 -0.05
N THR A 103 -9.39 -0.55 -0.74
CA THR A 103 -8.08 -0.98 -0.23
C THR A 103 -7.04 0.14 -0.13
N THR A 104 -7.24 1.23 -0.87
CA THR A 104 -6.39 2.44 -0.87
C THR A 104 -7.00 3.61 -0.10
N CYS A 105 -8.29 3.50 0.25
CA CYS A 105 -9.01 4.42 1.11
C CYS A 105 -8.52 4.22 2.55
N GLU A 106 -7.45 4.90 2.90
CA GLU A 106 -7.20 5.18 4.31
C GLU A 106 -7.90 6.50 4.66
N THR A 107 -8.73 6.47 5.69
CA THR A 107 -9.16 7.67 6.41
C THR A 107 -7.90 8.42 6.82
N GLY A 108 -7.61 9.55 6.19
CA GLY A 108 -6.63 10.49 6.71
C GLY A 108 -7.29 11.47 7.67
N PRO A 109 -6.55 12.15 8.54
CA PRO A 109 -5.22 11.82 9.08
C PRO A 109 -5.24 10.76 10.19
#